data_AF-A0A7S3AEM3-F1
#
_entry.id   AF-A0A7S3AEM3-F1
#
_cell.length_a   1.000
_cell.length_b   1.000
_cell.length_c   1.000
_cell.angle_alpha   90.00
_cell.angle_beta   90.00
_cell.angle_gamma   90.00
#
_symmetry.space_group_name_H-M   'P 1'
#
loop_
_entity.id
_entity.type
_entity.pdbx_description
1 polymer ?
#
loop_
_entity_poly.entity_id
_entity_poly.type
_entity_poly.pdbx_seq_one_letter_code
_entity_poly.pdbx_strand_id
1 'polypeptide(L)'
;AALHDAPVMLPRGGTLTARRFLQLGLLLGSASGFEALHELLDLAREGPAEDVSTAAAAVELPDHFLLAVENAQQDFETNPIYWLLHEAIYVDGASGVGARGDGVADNGPHGAPSAWAAERTQAALGEAWDYSTRLTAGSQPVQLTGEMVFSWMGDDYAWLRPLKPAAELLASKPDWGLLYDTDALGKGSAPVAALVSYEDVYVERSFSEDAAALLGDRAQLWITNEFQHSGLRDDPSVFDRLLAMAKGEIAIPS
;
A
#
# COMPACT_ATOMS: atom_id res chain seq x y z
N ALA A 1 -20.06 -8.21 1.88
CA ALA A 1 -21.53 -8.01 1.85
C ALA A 1 -22.02 -7.44 3.18
N ALA A 2 -21.92 -8.18 4.29
CA ALA A 2 -22.38 -7.69 5.60
C ALA A 2 -21.85 -6.28 5.97
N LEU A 3 -20.53 -6.04 5.89
CA LEU A 3 -19.93 -4.72 6.15
C LEU A 3 -20.30 -3.62 5.14
N HIS A 4 -20.79 -3.98 3.96
CA HIS A 4 -21.29 -3.00 2.98
C HIS A 4 -22.69 -2.53 3.37
N ASP A 5 -23.54 -3.46 3.80
CA ASP A 5 -24.92 -3.19 4.17
C ASP A 5 -25.02 -2.53 5.56
N ALA A 6 -24.18 -2.99 6.50
CA ALA A 6 -24.15 -2.52 7.88
C ALA A 6 -22.69 -2.41 8.39
N PRO A 7 -22.06 -1.23 8.25
CA PRO A 7 -20.78 -0.95 8.89
C PRO A 7 -20.87 -1.09 10.42
N VAL A 8 -19.79 -1.55 11.05
CA VAL A 8 -19.77 -1.86 12.49
C VAL A 8 -18.86 -0.89 13.23
N MET A 9 -19.23 -0.48 14.45
CA MET A 9 -18.38 0.36 15.29
C MET A 9 -17.25 -0.46 15.90
N LEU A 10 -16.03 0.07 15.85
CA LEU A 10 -14.87 -0.60 16.42
C LEU A 10 -14.69 -0.27 17.92
N PRO A 11 -14.04 -1.16 18.71
CA PRO A 11 -13.97 -1.02 20.16
C PRO A 11 -13.32 0.27 20.67
N ARG A 12 -12.27 0.78 20.01
CA ARG A 12 -11.60 2.05 20.39
C ARG A 12 -12.14 3.26 19.62
N GLY A 13 -13.15 3.05 18.78
CA GLY A 13 -13.82 4.06 17.98
C GLY A 13 -13.53 3.94 16.49
N GLY A 14 -14.23 4.75 15.71
CA GLY A 14 -14.20 4.63 14.25
C GLY A 14 -15.17 3.54 13.77
N THR A 15 -15.13 3.27 12.48
CA THR A 15 -16.12 2.40 11.84
C THR A 15 -15.40 1.42 10.92
N LEU A 16 -15.64 0.14 11.12
CA LEU A 16 -15.28 -0.91 10.18
C LEU A 16 -16.30 -0.92 9.05
N THR A 17 -15.95 -0.25 7.96
CA THR A 17 -16.65 -0.30 6.68
C THR A 17 -16.06 -1.42 5.81
N ALA A 18 -16.75 -1.79 4.73
CA ALA A 18 -16.19 -2.72 3.74
C ALA A 18 -14.85 -2.21 3.18
N ARG A 19 -14.75 -0.93 2.79
CA ARG A 19 -13.51 -0.32 2.27
C ARG A 19 -12.36 -0.33 3.28
N ARG A 20 -12.62 -0.05 4.57
CA ARG A 20 -11.61 -0.17 5.63
C ARG A 20 -11.16 -1.61 5.83
N PHE A 21 -12.08 -2.57 5.76
CA PHE A 21 -11.73 -3.99 5.84
C PHE A 21 -10.81 -4.42 4.68
N LEU A 22 -11.03 -3.91 3.46
CA LEU A 22 -10.18 -4.24 2.31
C LEU A 22 -8.73 -3.73 2.43
N GLN A 23 -8.47 -2.74 3.30
CA GLN A 23 -7.10 -2.29 3.63
C GLN A 23 -6.30 -3.32 4.45
N LEU A 24 -6.91 -4.43 4.91
CA LEU A 24 -6.14 -5.55 5.47
C LEU A 24 -5.21 -6.20 4.44
N GLY A 25 -5.32 -5.87 3.15
CA GLY A 25 -4.32 -6.22 2.15
C GLY A 25 -2.92 -5.67 2.43
N LEU A 26 -2.79 -4.64 3.27
CA LEU A 26 -1.51 -4.15 3.82
C LEU A 26 -0.76 -5.21 4.66
N LEU A 27 -1.39 -6.33 5.03
CA LEU A 27 -0.66 -7.42 5.66
C LEU A 27 0.17 -8.19 4.64
N LEU A 28 -0.24 -8.25 3.37
CA LEU A 28 0.29 -9.18 2.36
C LEU A 28 1.73 -8.87 1.92
N GLY A 29 2.24 -7.67 2.19
CA GLY A 29 3.64 -7.31 1.92
C GLY A 29 4.62 -7.82 2.97
N SER A 30 4.15 -8.55 4.00
CA SER A 30 5.05 -9.22 4.93
C SER A 30 5.18 -10.71 4.71
N ALA A 31 6.30 -11.31 5.16
CA ALA A 31 6.54 -12.74 5.01
C ALA A 31 5.45 -13.61 5.67
N SER A 32 4.85 -13.14 6.77
CA SER A 32 3.73 -13.82 7.46
C SER A 32 2.37 -13.21 7.15
N GLY A 33 2.27 -12.39 6.12
CA GLY A 33 1.09 -11.59 5.80
C GLY A 33 -0.14 -12.43 5.48
N PHE A 34 0.05 -13.50 4.72
CA PHE A 34 -1.03 -14.42 4.32
C PHE A 34 -1.56 -15.18 5.54
N GLU A 35 -0.66 -15.71 6.38
CA GLU A 35 -1.01 -16.43 7.60
C GLU A 35 -1.72 -15.50 8.59
N ALA A 36 -1.20 -14.29 8.80
CA ALA A 36 -1.80 -13.31 9.69
C ALA A 36 -3.21 -12.89 9.22
N LEU A 37 -3.39 -12.68 7.91
CA LEU A 37 -4.70 -12.39 7.35
C LEU A 37 -5.65 -13.59 7.52
N HIS A 38 -5.17 -14.82 7.26
CA HIS A 38 -5.97 -16.03 7.41
C HIS A 38 -6.45 -16.22 8.86
N GLU A 39 -5.53 -16.14 9.82
CA GLU A 39 -5.84 -16.23 11.26
C GLU A 39 -6.84 -15.15 11.68
N LEU A 40 -6.66 -13.91 11.21
CA LEU A 40 -7.57 -12.81 11.47
C LEU A 40 -8.97 -13.10 10.92
N LEU A 41 -9.09 -13.62 9.69
CA LEU A 41 -10.37 -13.97 9.08
C LEU A 41 -11.05 -15.15 9.78
N ASP A 42 -10.29 -16.11 10.32
CA ASP A 42 -10.83 -17.21 11.10
C ASP A 42 -11.49 -16.74 12.40
N LEU A 43 -11.01 -15.64 13.01
CA LEU A 43 -11.67 -15.01 14.16
C LEU A 43 -13.07 -14.47 13.82
N ALA A 44 -13.35 -14.18 12.55
CA ALA A 44 -14.68 -13.72 12.12
C ALA A 44 -15.73 -14.83 12.21
N ARG A 45 -15.32 -16.10 12.28
CA ARG A 45 -16.24 -17.25 12.28
C ARG A 45 -16.79 -17.48 13.68
N GLU A 46 -18.11 -17.55 13.79
CA GLU A 46 -18.78 -17.93 15.02
C GLU A 46 -18.58 -19.43 15.30
N GLY A 47 -17.85 -19.79 16.36
CA GLY A 47 -17.92 -21.11 17.01
C GLY A 47 -17.69 -22.35 16.11
N PRO A 48 -17.88 -23.58 16.63
CA PRO A 48 -17.82 -24.78 15.81
C PRO A 48 -18.95 -24.77 14.76
N ALA A 49 -18.63 -25.17 13.53
CA ALA A 49 -19.52 -25.17 12.39
C ALA A 49 -20.77 -26.05 12.62
N GLU A 50 -21.82 -25.51 13.20
CA GLU A 50 -23.17 -26.05 13.04
C GLU A 50 -23.83 -25.39 11.82
N ASP A 51 -24.60 -26.20 11.10
CA ASP A 51 -25.19 -25.91 9.79
C ASP A 51 -25.64 -24.46 9.64
N VAL A 52 -24.96 -23.72 8.76
CA VAL A 52 -25.34 -22.36 8.35
C VAL A 52 -26.65 -22.45 7.56
N SER A 53 -27.75 -22.54 8.32
CA SER A 53 -29.11 -22.44 7.83
C SER A 53 -29.37 -21.02 7.33
N THR A 54 -29.91 -20.95 6.14
CA THR A 54 -30.21 -19.75 5.36
C THR A 54 -31.16 -18.79 6.09
N ALA A 55 -30.65 -17.65 6.55
CA ALA A 55 -31.40 -16.40 6.64
C ALA A 55 -30.44 -15.22 6.77
N ALA A 56 -30.77 -14.11 6.12
CA ALA A 56 -30.11 -12.81 6.20
C ALA A 56 -30.30 -12.14 7.58
N ALA A 57 -29.87 -12.83 8.65
CA ALA A 57 -29.63 -12.18 9.92
C ALA A 57 -28.42 -11.25 9.77
N ALA A 58 -28.45 -10.10 10.44
CA ALA A 58 -27.28 -9.24 10.52
C ALA A 58 -26.14 -10.08 11.10
N VAL A 59 -25.06 -10.27 10.32
CA VAL A 59 -23.88 -10.99 10.79
C VAL A 59 -23.29 -10.17 11.94
N GLU A 60 -23.42 -10.67 13.15
CA GLU A 60 -22.87 -10.03 14.34
C GLU A 60 -21.40 -10.43 14.43
N LEU A 61 -20.50 -9.49 14.10
CA LEU A 61 -19.07 -9.77 14.11
C LEU A 61 -18.56 -9.86 15.56
N PRO A 62 -17.84 -10.93 15.95
CA PRO A 62 -17.38 -11.08 17.32
C PRO A 62 -16.44 -9.95 17.77
N ASP A 63 -16.56 -9.51 19.03
CA ASP A 63 -15.73 -8.43 19.59
C ASP A 63 -14.21 -8.69 19.45
N HIS A 64 -13.79 -9.94 19.60
CA HIS A 64 -12.38 -10.31 19.48
C HIS A 64 -11.86 -10.18 18.04
N PHE A 65 -12.71 -10.43 17.03
CA PHE A 65 -12.40 -10.16 15.64
C PHE A 65 -12.31 -8.65 15.38
N LEU A 66 -13.28 -7.88 15.87
CA LEU A 66 -13.27 -6.42 15.72
C LEU A 66 -12.01 -5.80 16.36
N LEU A 67 -11.62 -6.28 17.54
CA LEU A 67 -10.40 -5.86 18.21
C LEU A 67 -9.14 -6.28 17.44
N ALA A 68 -9.11 -7.48 16.85
CA ALA A 68 -7.99 -7.95 16.02
C ALA A 68 -7.82 -7.12 14.74
N VAL A 69 -8.92 -6.82 14.04
CA VAL A 69 -8.94 -5.92 12.87
C VAL A 69 -8.42 -4.54 13.25
N GLU A 70 -8.93 -3.97 14.34
CA GLU A 70 -8.50 -2.66 14.81
C GLU A 70 -7.00 -2.65 15.17
N ASN A 71 -6.50 -3.69 15.86
CA ASN A 71 -5.09 -3.83 16.17
C ASN A 71 -4.21 -3.95 14.92
N ALA A 72 -4.67 -4.66 13.88
CA ALA A 72 -3.93 -4.81 12.63
C ALA A 72 -3.83 -3.51 11.82
N GLN A 73 -4.69 -2.52 12.11
CA GLN A 73 -4.78 -1.26 11.35
C GLN A 73 -4.42 -0.02 12.18
N GLN A 74 -4.10 -0.18 13.46
CA GLN A 74 -3.88 0.93 14.40
C GLN A 74 -2.72 1.85 13.99
N ASP A 75 -1.77 1.35 13.19
CA ASP A 75 -0.57 2.09 12.81
C ASP A 75 -0.86 3.35 12.01
N PHE A 76 -1.99 3.39 11.29
CA PHE A 76 -2.46 4.62 10.64
C PHE A 76 -2.81 5.71 11.65
N GLU A 77 -3.35 5.35 12.82
CA GLU A 77 -3.75 6.30 13.85
C GLU A 77 -2.60 6.67 14.79
N THR A 78 -1.64 5.77 15.02
CA THR A 78 -0.44 6.07 15.83
C THR A 78 0.64 6.79 15.03
N ASN A 79 0.66 6.63 13.69
CA ASN A 79 1.60 7.28 12.78
C ASN A 79 0.87 8.13 11.71
N PRO A 80 0.07 9.14 12.09
CA PRO A 80 -0.81 9.85 11.15
C PRO A 80 -0.09 10.63 10.04
N ILE A 81 1.20 10.93 10.22
CA ILE A 81 2.04 11.51 9.15
C ILE A 81 2.09 10.58 7.94
N TYR A 82 2.09 9.26 8.17
CA TYR A 82 2.07 8.28 7.10
C TYR A 82 0.85 8.50 6.21
N TRP A 83 -0.36 8.60 6.78
CA TRP A 83 -1.57 8.90 6.02
C TRP A 83 -1.53 10.28 5.33
N LEU A 84 -1.07 11.32 6.06
CA LEU A 84 -1.05 12.69 5.57
C LEU A 84 -0.11 12.92 4.38
N LEU A 85 1.05 12.25 4.36
CA LEU A 85 2.11 12.49 3.40
C LEU A 85 2.39 11.30 2.48
N HIS A 86 1.61 10.22 2.57
CA HIS A 86 1.83 9.00 1.78
C HIS A 86 2.02 9.29 0.30
N GLU A 87 1.09 10.05 -0.29
CA GLU A 87 1.09 10.34 -1.73
C GLU A 87 2.04 11.49 -2.11
N ALA A 88 2.70 12.13 -1.12
CA ALA A 88 3.66 13.20 -1.38
C ALA A 88 4.89 12.71 -2.17
N ILE A 89 5.13 11.40 -2.19
CA ILE A 89 6.20 10.76 -2.97
C ILE A 89 5.89 10.69 -4.48
N TYR A 90 4.62 10.86 -4.88
CA TYR A 90 4.21 10.78 -6.29
C TYR A 90 4.16 12.15 -6.99
N VAL A 91 4.19 13.24 -6.21
CA VAL A 91 3.98 14.61 -6.70
C VAL A 91 5.30 15.28 -7.03
N ASP A 92 5.79 14.99 -8.23
CA ASP A 92 6.99 15.61 -8.80
C ASP A 92 6.61 16.84 -9.64
N GLY A 93 6.91 18.04 -9.12
CA GLY A 93 6.47 19.32 -9.66
C GLY A 93 6.79 19.60 -11.13
N ALA A 94 6.06 20.52 -11.76
CA ALA A 94 6.20 20.86 -13.19
C ALA A 94 7.42 21.73 -13.55
N SER A 95 8.29 22.08 -12.60
CA SER A 95 9.26 23.15 -12.84
C SER A 95 10.48 22.68 -13.63
N GLY A 96 10.32 22.61 -14.96
CA GLY A 96 11.33 22.96 -15.96
C GLY A 96 12.68 22.26 -15.86
N VAL A 97 12.80 21.10 -16.51
CA VAL A 97 13.85 20.62 -17.43
C VAL A 97 13.68 19.09 -17.50
N GLY A 98 13.26 18.58 -18.66
CA GLY A 98 13.15 17.15 -18.91
C GLY A 98 11.79 16.55 -18.55
N ALA A 99 10.77 16.78 -19.40
CA ALA A 99 9.75 15.75 -19.57
C ALA A 99 10.48 14.43 -19.87
N ARG A 100 10.17 13.34 -19.15
CA ARG A 100 10.75 12.02 -19.42
C ARG A 100 10.56 11.73 -20.91
N GLY A 101 11.68 11.62 -21.65
CA GLY A 101 11.68 11.39 -23.09
C GLY A 101 11.44 9.94 -23.49
N ASP A 102 10.93 9.12 -22.58
CA ASP A 102 10.82 7.66 -22.70
C ASP A 102 9.46 7.19 -23.24
N GLY A 103 8.50 8.10 -23.46
CA GLY A 103 7.23 7.77 -24.13
C GLY A 103 6.31 6.86 -23.31
N VAL A 104 6.61 6.64 -22.03
CA VAL A 104 5.67 6.02 -21.08
C VAL A 104 4.59 7.05 -20.78
N ALA A 105 3.32 6.65 -20.84
CA ALA A 105 2.22 7.53 -20.50
C ALA A 105 2.40 8.07 -19.08
N ASP A 106 2.59 9.38 -18.99
CA ASP A 106 2.67 10.16 -17.77
C ASP A 106 1.38 9.92 -16.97
N ASN A 107 1.44 9.16 -15.87
CA ASN A 107 0.25 8.79 -15.07
C ASN A 107 -0.28 9.97 -14.21
N GLY A 108 0.23 11.17 -14.42
CA GLY A 108 -0.32 12.44 -13.97
C GLY A 108 0.55 13.57 -14.51
N PRO A 109 0.01 14.78 -14.79
CA PRO A 109 0.85 15.88 -15.22
C PRO A 109 1.90 16.16 -14.14
N HIS A 110 3.19 16.17 -14.48
CA HIS A 110 4.21 16.80 -13.64
C HIS A 110 3.66 18.14 -13.11
N GLY A 111 3.68 18.33 -11.79
CA GLY A 111 3.05 19.48 -11.11
C GLY A 111 1.52 19.46 -11.01
N ALA A 112 0.91 18.27 -10.90
CA ALA A 112 -0.47 18.11 -10.48
C ALA A 112 -0.57 17.74 -8.98
N PRO A 113 -1.68 18.08 -8.31
CA PRO A 113 -1.97 17.56 -6.98
C PRO A 113 -2.04 16.03 -6.96
N SER A 114 -1.69 15.41 -5.82
CA SER A 114 -1.81 13.96 -5.67
C SER A 114 -3.26 13.53 -5.81
N ALA A 115 -4.21 14.37 -5.36
CA ALA A 115 -5.66 14.33 -5.51
C ALA A 115 -6.31 12.99 -5.13
N TRP A 116 -5.74 12.28 -4.14
CA TRP A 116 -6.12 10.90 -3.79
C TRP A 116 -5.84 9.93 -4.95
N ALA A 117 -4.55 9.80 -5.28
CA ALA A 117 -4.04 9.00 -6.40
C ALA A 117 -4.50 7.55 -6.34
N ALA A 118 -4.51 6.92 -5.16
CA ALA A 118 -5.02 5.56 -5.01
C ALA A 118 -6.51 5.46 -5.35
N GLU A 119 -7.33 6.39 -4.85
CA GLU A 119 -8.77 6.45 -5.16
C GLU A 119 -9.03 6.64 -6.65
N ARG A 120 -8.34 7.59 -7.29
CA ARG A 120 -8.48 7.85 -8.73
C ARG A 120 -8.06 6.65 -9.56
N THR A 121 -6.95 6.02 -9.20
CA THR A 121 -6.44 4.83 -9.90
C THR A 121 -7.42 3.67 -9.74
N GLN A 122 -7.90 3.42 -8.53
CA GLN A 122 -8.91 2.39 -8.27
C GLN A 122 -10.18 2.63 -9.09
N ALA A 123 -10.67 3.86 -9.15
CA ALA A 123 -11.84 4.23 -9.96
C ALA A 123 -11.59 4.02 -11.47
N ALA A 124 -10.39 4.33 -11.97
CA ALA A 124 -10.02 4.16 -13.38
C ALA A 124 -9.91 2.68 -13.80
N LEU A 125 -9.62 1.77 -12.86
CA LEU A 125 -9.60 0.33 -13.10
C LEU A 125 -11.01 -0.29 -13.24
N GLY A 126 -12.07 0.49 -12.96
CA GLY A 126 -13.47 0.16 -13.24
C GLY A 126 -14.07 -0.92 -12.34
N GLU A 127 -15.10 -1.60 -12.84
CA GLU A 127 -15.87 -2.63 -12.11
C GLU A 127 -14.99 -3.76 -11.55
N ALA A 128 -13.78 -3.94 -12.09
CA ALA A 128 -12.86 -4.93 -11.56
C ALA A 128 -12.37 -4.64 -10.14
N TRP A 129 -12.37 -3.36 -9.76
CA TRP A 129 -11.86 -2.86 -8.48
C TRP A 129 -12.93 -2.16 -7.63
N ASP A 130 -14.15 -2.04 -8.15
CA ASP A 130 -15.32 -1.68 -7.36
C ASP A 130 -15.85 -2.92 -6.64
N TYR A 131 -15.57 -3.01 -5.34
CA TYR A 131 -16.01 -4.13 -4.51
C TYR A 131 -17.53 -4.32 -4.51
N SER A 132 -18.32 -3.25 -4.68
CA SER A 132 -19.78 -3.30 -4.59
C SER A 132 -20.39 -4.15 -5.70
N THR A 133 -19.76 -4.15 -6.88
CA THR A 133 -20.14 -4.97 -8.04
C THR A 133 -19.82 -6.47 -7.85
N ARG A 134 -19.05 -6.81 -6.82
CA ARG A 134 -18.49 -8.16 -6.57
C ARG A 134 -19.05 -8.83 -5.31
N LEU A 135 -20.04 -8.21 -4.67
CA LEU A 135 -20.66 -8.75 -3.46
C LEU A 135 -21.70 -9.85 -3.73
N THR A 136 -22.11 -10.04 -5.00
CA THR A 136 -23.07 -11.07 -5.39
C THR A 136 -22.43 -12.44 -5.52
N ALA A 137 -23.14 -13.49 -5.09
CA ALA A 137 -22.67 -14.86 -5.20
C ALA A 137 -22.39 -15.23 -6.68
N GLY A 138 -21.23 -15.83 -6.94
CA GLY A 138 -20.77 -16.17 -8.29
C GLY A 138 -20.01 -15.07 -9.03
N SER A 139 -19.91 -13.86 -8.46
CA SER A 139 -19.00 -12.83 -8.96
C SER A 139 -17.53 -13.20 -8.72
N GLN A 140 -16.63 -12.55 -9.46
CA GLN A 140 -15.20 -12.64 -9.20
C GLN A 140 -14.85 -12.13 -7.79
N PRO A 141 -13.76 -12.63 -7.17
CA PRO A 141 -13.37 -12.21 -5.82
C PRO A 141 -13.21 -10.69 -5.70
N VAL A 142 -13.53 -10.18 -4.51
CA VAL A 142 -13.22 -8.81 -4.11
C VAL A 142 -11.71 -8.71 -3.89
N GLN A 143 -11.10 -7.65 -4.41
CA GLN A 143 -9.67 -7.40 -4.23
C GLN A 143 -9.41 -6.62 -2.94
N LEU A 144 -8.33 -6.98 -2.25
CA LEU A 144 -7.78 -6.21 -1.14
C LEU A 144 -6.87 -5.12 -1.70
N THR A 145 -6.67 -4.05 -0.92
CA THR A 145 -5.72 -2.98 -1.27
C THR A 145 -4.46 -3.14 -0.43
N GLY A 146 -3.30 -3.03 -1.07
CA GLY A 146 -2.00 -3.04 -0.41
C GLY A 146 -1.68 -1.71 0.26
N GLU A 147 -0.45 -1.23 0.07
CA GLU A 147 0.09 -0.01 0.68
C GLU A 147 -0.47 1.26 0.03
N MET A 148 -1.75 1.57 0.31
CA MET A 148 -2.46 2.70 -0.26
C MET A 148 -3.26 3.46 0.80
N VAL A 149 -3.35 4.77 0.64
CA VAL A 149 -4.17 5.65 1.48
C VAL A 149 -5.34 6.24 0.72
N PHE A 150 -6.41 6.56 1.44
CA PHE A 150 -7.67 7.00 0.86
C PHE A 150 -8.22 8.21 1.63
N SER A 151 -8.97 9.08 0.94
CA SER A 151 -9.62 10.27 1.51
C SER A 151 -10.58 9.90 2.63
N TRP A 152 -11.30 8.79 2.43
CA TRP A 152 -12.30 8.31 3.35
C TRP A 152 -11.75 7.73 4.65
N MET A 153 -10.44 7.49 4.76
CA MET A 153 -9.83 7.08 6.02
C MET A 153 -10.05 8.12 7.13
N GLY A 154 -10.13 9.41 6.76
CA GLY A 154 -10.50 10.48 7.66
C GLY A 154 -11.96 10.43 8.15
N ASP A 155 -12.81 9.57 7.62
CA ASP A 155 -14.16 9.32 8.14
C ASP A 155 -14.20 8.05 9.01
N ASP A 156 -13.51 7.00 8.56
CA ASP A 156 -13.59 5.65 9.11
C ASP A 156 -12.66 5.43 10.32
N TYR A 157 -11.49 6.08 10.35
CA TYR A 157 -10.54 6.03 11.47
C TYR A 157 -10.81 7.17 12.45
N ALA A 158 -10.98 6.84 13.73
CA ALA A 158 -11.42 7.79 14.75
C ALA A 158 -10.44 8.96 14.91
N TRP A 159 -9.14 8.67 14.97
CA TRP A 159 -8.10 9.64 15.26
C TRP A 159 -7.57 10.35 14.01
N LEU A 160 -7.96 9.90 12.81
CA LEU A 160 -7.68 10.63 11.56
C LEU A 160 -8.73 11.71 11.26
N ARG A 161 -9.95 11.61 11.81
CA ARG A 161 -11.03 12.59 11.60
C ARG A 161 -10.62 14.05 11.80
N PRO A 162 -9.92 14.43 12.90
CA PRO A 162 -9.52 15.82 13.10
C PRO A 162 -8.49 16.31 12.07
N LEU A 163 -7.75 15.38 11.44
CA LEU A 163 -6.69 15.65 10.48
C LEU A 163 -7.20 15.72 9.04
N LYS A 164 -8.41 15.22 8.76
CA LYS A 164 -9.01 15.22 7.41
C LYS A 164 -8.94 16.58 6.69
N PRO A 165 -9.26 17.73 7.32
CA PRO A 165 -9.13 19.02 6.62
C PRO A 165 -7.70 19.32 6.15
N ALA A 166 -6.68 18.91 6.92
CA ALA A 166 -5.28 19.09 6.52
C ALA A 166 -4.89 18.12 5.39
N ALA A 167 -5.37 16.88 5.46
CA ALA A 167 -5.15 15.87 4.42
C ALA A 167 -5.72 16.33 3.06
N GLU A 168 -6.94 16.88 3.04
CA GLU A 168 -7.56 17.41 1.83
C GLU A 168 -6.78 18.59 1.22
N LEU A 169 -6.20 19.46 2.06
CA LEU A 169 -5.35 20.56 1.59
C LEU A 169 -4.07 20.04 0.93
N LEU A 170 -3.44 19.01 1.51
CA LEU A 170 -2.24 18.39 0.95
C LEU A 170 -2.55 17.65 -0.36
N ALA A 171 -3.61 16.83 -0.36
CA ALA A 171 -4.05 16.10 -1.54
C ALA A 171 -4.42 17.06 -2.69
N SER A 172 -4.98 18.24 -2.39
CA SER A 172 -5.36 19.25 -3.38
C SER A 172 -4.25 20.25 -3.75
N LYS A 173 -3.08 20.17 -3.11
CA LYS A 173 -1.99 21.14 -3.31
C LYS A 173 -1.47 21.06 -4.76
N PRO A 174 -1.60 22.11 -5.59
CA PRO A 174 -1.26 22.04 -7.01
C PRO A 174 0.19 22.43 -7.32
N ASP A 175 0.87 23.08 -6.38
CA ASP A 175 2.17 23.73 -6.57
C ASP A 175 3.28 22.97 -5.84
N TRP A 176 3.34 21.65 -6.00
CA TRP A 176 4.49 20.87 -5.54
C TRP A 176 5.74 21.26 -6.33
N GLY A 177 6.89 21.37 -5.65
CA GLY A 177 8.17 21.61 -6.29
C GLY A 177 8.72 20.33 -6.91
N LEU A 178 9.86 20.42 -7.62
CA LEU A 178 10.61 19.23 -8.04
C LEU A 178 11.00 18.40 -6.81
N LEU A 179 10.62 17.13 -6.84
CA LEU A 179 10.95 16.17 -5.79
C LEU A 179 12.19 15.36 -6.18
N TYR A 180 12.32 14.99 -7.45
CA TYR A 180 13.41 14.16 -7.95
C TYR A 180 14.24 14.88 -9.01
N ASP A 181 15.56 14.96 -8.79
CA ASP A 181 16.53 15.42 -9.80
C ASP A 181 17.23 14.20 -10.41
N THR A 182 16.67 13.68 -11.52
CA THR A 182 17.18 12.48 -12.20
C THR A 182 18.59 12.69 -12.77
N ASP A 183 18.91 13.91 -13.17
CA ASP A 183 20.23 14.34 -13.63
C ASP A 183 21.27 14.24 -12.51
N ALA A 184 20.94 14.72 -11.31
CA ALA A 184 21.78 14.60 -10.13
C ALA A 184 21.90 13.14 -9.67
N LEU A 185 20.81 12.37 -9.70
CA LEU A 185 20.82 10.94 -9.37
C LEU A 185 21.79 10.17 -10.28
N GLY A 186 21.74 10.42 -11.60
CA GLY A 186 22.63 9.79 -12.57
C GLY A 186 24.09 10.19 -12.44
N LYS A 187 24.39 11.42 -11.99
CA LYS A 187 25.75 11.95 -11.81
C LYS A 187 26.40 11.59 -10.47
N GLY A 188 25.67 10.97 -9.55
CA GLY A 188 26.21 10.53 -8.26
C GLY A 188 27.39 9.56 -8.39
N SER A 189 28.12 9.35 -7.30
CA SER A 189 29.25 8.40 -7.26
C SER A 189 29.12 7.33 -6.18
N ALA A 190 28.10 7.43 -5.31
CA ALA A 190 27.86 6.42 -4.29
C ALA A 190 27.45 5.09 -4.94
N PRO A 191 28.02 3.95 -4.50
CA PRO A 191 27.54 2.63 -4.89
C PRO A 191 26.15 2.40 -4.26
N VAL A 192 25.30 1.70 -4.99
CA VAL A 192 23.92 1.39 -4.59
C VAL A 192 23.72 -0.12 -4.69
N ALA A 193 23.20 -0.70 -3.61
CA ALA A 193 22.74 -2.07 -3.58
C ALA A 193 21.27 -2.06 -3.16
N ALA A 194 20.41 -2.77 -3.88
CA ALA A 194 18.99 -2.83 -3.58
C ALA A 194 18.48 -4.28 -3.60
N LEU A 195 17.67 -4.61 -2.60
CA LEU A 195 16.82 -5.79 -2.63
C LEU A 195 15.59 -5.44 -3.46
N VAL A 196 15.25 -6.28 -4.42
CA VAL A 196 14.01 -6.17 -5.19
C VAL A 196 13.27 -7.50 -5.06
N SER A 197 12.19 -7.49 -4.29
CA SER A 197 11.32 -8.64 -4.17
C SER A 197 10.59 -8.89 -5.49
N TYR A 198 10.64 -10.12 -5.97
CA TYR A 198 10.16 -10.45 -7.32
C TYR A 198 8.64 -10.26 -7.47
N GLU A 199 7.88 -10.57 -6.42
CA GLU A 199 6.41 -10.43 -6.35
C GLU A 199 6.03 -9.44 -5.24
N ASP A 200 6.75 -8.32 -5.13
CA ASP A 200 6.41 -7.27 -4.17
C ASP A 200 5.02 -6.69 -4.47
N VAL A 201 4.10 -6.86 -3.52
CA VAL A 201 2.71 -6.42 -3.65
C VAL A 201 2.51 -4.91 -3.52
N TYR A 202 3.55 -4.14 -3.15
CA TYR A 202 3.51 -2.68 -2.98
C TYR A 202 4.27 -1.94 -4.06
N VAL A 203 5.43 -2.46 -4.48
CA VAL A 203 6.29 -1.81 -5.47
C VAL A 203 6.56 -2.74 -6.64
N GLU A 204 6.00 -2.40 -7.80
CA GLU A 204 6.21 -3.18 -9.02
C GLU A 204 7.71 -3.26 -9.38
N ARG A 205 8.18 -4.48 -9.68
CA ARG A 205 9.59 -4.77 -9.96
C ARG A 205 10.17 -3.88 -11.06
N SER A 206 9.43 -3.70 -12.16
CA SER A 206 9.90 -2.94 -13.32
C SER A 206 10.23 -1.49 -12.97
N PHE A 207 9.49 -0.85 -12.05
CA PHE A 207 9.80 0.50 -11.60
C PHE A 207 11.10 0.56 -10.78
N SER A 208 11.42 -0.49 -10.02
CA SER A 208 12.71 -0.61 -9.33
C SER A 208 13.86 -0.81 -10.33
N GLU A 209 13.64 -1.59 -11.38
CA GLU A 209 14.60 -1.80 -12.47
C GLU A 209 14.85 -0.50 -13.25
N ASP A 210 13.80 0.24 -13.59
CA ASP A 210 13.90 1.55 -14.27
C ASP A 210 14.66 2.57 -13.41
N ALA A 211 14.40 2.61 -12.10
CA ALA A 211 15.13 3.48 -11.18
C ALA A 211 16.62 3.11 -11.09
N ALA A 212 16.96 1.81 -11.10
CA ALA A 212 18.33 1.34 -11.11
C ALA A 212 19.05 1.68 -12.42
N ALA A 213 18.36 1.61 -13.55
CA ALA A 213 18.91 1.98 -14.86
C ALA A 213 19.37 3.45 -14.91
N LEU A 214 18.69 4.37 -14.20
CA LEU A 214 19.12 5.76 -14.06
C LEU A 214 20.47 5.91 -13.34
N LEU A 215 20.81 4.96 -12.47
CA LEU A 215 22.06 4.96 -11.69
C LEU A 215 23.21 4.26 -12.42
N GLY A 216 22.91 3.49 -13.47
CA GLY A 216 23.86 2.73 -14.28
C GLY A 216 24.62 1.67 -13.49
N ASP A 217 25.88 1.43 -13.84
CA ASP A 217 26.75 0.38 -13.25
C ASP A 217 26.96 0.51 -11.73
N ARG A 218 26.53 1.62 -11.11
CA ARG A 218 26.62 1.85 -9.67
C ARG A 218 25.52 1.13 -8.89
N ALA A 219 24.41 0.78 -9.53
CA ALA A 219 23.30 0.09 -8.89
C ALA A 219 23.38 -1.42 -9.14
N GLN A 220 23.48 -2.19 -8.06
CA GLN A 220 23.41 -3.65 -8.07
C GLN A 220 22.08 -4.09 -7.48
N LEU A 221 21.30 -4.83 -8.28
CA LEU A 221 20.01 -5.37 -7.86
C LEU A 221 20.17 -6.82 -7.41
N TRP A 222 19.70 -7.12 -6.21
CA TRP A 222 19.42 -8.48 -5.78
C TRP A 222 17.92 -8.74 -5.96
N ILE A 223 17.58 -9.31 -7.12
CA ILE A 223 16.20 -9.69 -7.42
C ILE A 223 15.97 -11.11 -6.90
N THR A 224 14.96 -11.30 -6.03
CA THR A 224 14.69 -12.60 -5.41
C THR A 224 13.22 -12.76 -5.03
N ASN A 225 12.73 -14.00 -4.99
CA ASN A 225 11.43 -14.36 -4.45
C ASN A 225 11.49 -14.92 -3.01
N GLU A 226 12.67 -14.83 -2.38
CA GLU A 226 12.88 -15.27 -0.98
C GLU A 226 12.21 -14.35 0.04
N PHE A 227 12.03 -13.07 -0.31
CA PHE A 227 11.48 -12.05 0.58
C PHE A 227 10.28 -11.34 -0.04
N GLN A 228 9.37 -10.91 0.83
CA GLN A 228 8.33 -9.91 0.51
C GLN A 228 8.87 -8.49 0.75
N HIS A 229 8.01 -7.49 0.60
CA HIS A 229 8.36 -6.07 0.81
C HIS A 229 9.08 -5.81 2.15
N SER A 230 8.75 -6.56 3.20
CA SER A 230 9.39 -6.46 4.52
C SER A 230 10.74 -7.17 4.66
N GLY A 231 11.39 -7.62 3.58
CA GLY A 231 12.61 -8.43 3.64
C GLY A 231 13.69 -7.90 4.60
N LEU A 232 13.95 -6.58 4.60
CA LEU A 232 14.92 -5.95 5.51
C LEU A 232 14.54 -6.06 7.00
N ARG A 233 13.23 -6.10 7.31
CA ARG A 233 12.69 -6.23 8.66
C ARG A 233 12.66 -7.69 9.11
N ASP A 234 12.37 -8.60 8.18
CA ASP A 234 12.12 -10.01 8.49
C ASP A 234 13.43 -10.78 8.70
N ASP A 235 14.49 -10.42 7.98
CA ASP A 235 15.79 -11.06 8.09
C ASP A 235 16.93 -10.02 8.12
N PRO A 236 17.64 -9.86 9.26
CA PRO A 236 18.73 -8.90 9.37
C PRO A 236 19.92 -9.22 8.43
N SER A 237 20.05 -10.46 7.95
CA SER A 237 21.11 -10.84 7.00
C SER A 237 20.94 -10.16 5.64
N VAL A 238 19.72 -9.69 5.31
CA VAL A 238 19.46 -8.87 4.12
C VAL A 238 20.30 -7.60 4.17
N PHE A 239 20.37 -6.91 5.32
CA PHE A 239 21.19 -5.72 5.47
C PHE A 239 22.68 -6.02 5.25
N ASP A 240 23.19 -7.07 5.90
CA ASP A 240 24.60 -7.47 5.78
C ASP A 240 24.98 -7.76 4.33
N ARG A 241 24.09 -8.46 3.61
CA ARG A 241 24.28 -8.74 2.18
C ARG A 241 24.28 -7.47 1.33
N LEU A 242 23.30 -6.58 1.51
CA LEU A 242 23.24 -5.31 0.77
C LEU A 242 24.47 -4.44 1.04
N LEU A 243 24.95 -4.40 2.28
CA LEU A 243 26.17 -3.68 2.64
C LEU A 243 27.41 -4.29 1.98
N ALA A 244 27.53 -5.62 1.96
CA ALA A 244 28.63 -6.31 1.30
C ALA A 244 28.61 -6.12 -0.23
N MET A 245 27.42 -6.11 -0.86
CA MET A 245 27.24 -5.74 -2.28
C MET A 245 27.71 -4.31 -2.55
N ALA A 246 27.27 -3.34 -1.74
CA ALA A 246 27.65 -1.93 -1.90
C ALA A 246 29.17 -1.70 -1.74
N LYS A 247 29.86 -2.55 -0.96
CA LYS A 247 31.32 -2.53 -0.82
C LYS A 247 32.07 -3.29 -1.92
N GLY A 248 31.35 -4.02 -2.78
CA GLY A 248 31.95 -4.89 -3.80
C GLY A 248 32.56 -6.19 -3.26
N GLU A 249 32.20 -6.59 -2.04
CA GLU A 249 32.63 -7.85 -1.41
C GLU A 249 31.86 -9.05 -1.96
N ILE A 250 30.63 -8.81 -2.42
CA ILE A 250 29.78 -9.78 -3.13
C ILE A 250 29.55 -9.26 -4.54
N ALA A 251 29.93 -10.06 -5.54
CA ALA A 251 29.54 -9.81 -6.92
C ALA A 251 28.18 -10.45 -7.18
N ILE A 252 27.18 -9.65 -7.59
CA ILE A 252 25.97 -10.18 -8.20
C ILE A 252 26.21 -10.24 -9.72
N PRO A 253 26.15 -11.42 -10.35
CA PRO A 253 26.19 -11.52 -11.80
C PRO A 253 25.02 -10.73 -12.38
N SER A 254 25.32 -9.81 -13.30
CA SER A 254 24.33 -9.11 -14.13
C SER A 254 23.62 -10.06 -15.09
#